data_AF-A0A957PGV1-F1
#
_entry.id   AF-A0A957PGV1-F1
#
_cell.length_a   1.000
_cell.length_b   1.000
_cell.length_c   1.000
_cell.angle_alpha   90.00
_cell.angle_beta   90.00
_cell.angle_gamma   90.00
#
_symmetry.space_group_name_H-M   'P 1'
#
loop_
_entity.id
_entity.type
_entity.pdbx_description
1 polymer ?
#
loop_
_entity_poly.entity_id
_entity_poly.type
_entity_poly.pdbx_seq_one_letter_code
_entity_poly.pdbx_strand_id
1 'polypeptide(L)'
;MGFAVVLFFLIPTLASRWIAAYFQDQPVIDAIAEGLLRFGIFLLYLWGISFIPDIRRVFGYHGAEHKTINAYEAGDALTVANVQKHSVQHTRCGTSFLLYVLVLSIILFAPLTFAAVEPLWLALILRLISRLLLVPVVAGIAYEIIRFSAAHDKNPLMRLLIAPGLLLQKMTTRQPDDGMVECAIRALEPVLAADGVVRLAEPQVQPTAGAESLA
;
A
#
# COMPACT_ATOMS: atom_id res chain seq x y z
N MET A 1 3.97 20.19 -1.92
CA MET A 1 5.36 19.69 -1.84
C MET A 1 6.05 20.00 -0.51
N GLY A 2 6.10 21.26 -0.06
CA GLY A 2 6.79 21.64 1.19
C GLY A 2 6.35 20.87 2.45
N PHE A 3 5.03 20.70 2.66
CA PHE A 3 4.50 19.94 3.79
C PHE A 3 5.04 18.50 3.87
N ALA A 4 5.05 17.79 2.74
CA ALA A 4 5.52 16.40 2.69
C ALA A 4 7.03 16.29 2.98
N VAL A 5 7.83 17.24 2.47
CA VAL A 5 9.28 17.30 2.76
C VAL A 5 9.52 17.52 4.26
N VAL A 6 8.78 18.45 4.87
CA VAL A 6 8.91 18.71 6.30
C VAL A 6 8.51 17.48 7.11
N LEU A 7 7.33 16.92 6.85
CA LEU A 7 6.78 15.83 7.65
C LEU A 7 7.56 14.52 7.51
N PHE A 8 7.92 14.12 6.29
CA PHE A 8 8.50 12.80 6.02
C PHE A 8 10.01 12.77 5.90
N PHE A 9 10.67 13.93 5.82
CA PHE A 9 12.13 14.01 5.74
C PHE A 9 12.71 14.86 6.86
N LEU A 10 12.32 16.13 6.98
CA LEU A 10 12.97 17.04 7.93
C LEU A 10 12.74 16.62 9.39
N ILE A 11 11.48 16.38 9.78
CA ILE A 11 11.12 15.96 11.14
C ILE A 11 11.85 14.66 11.54
N PRO A 12 11.74 13.55 10.79
CA PRO A 12 12.38 12.31 11.20
C PRO A 12 13.91 12.40 11.23
N THR A 13 14.54 13.09 10.27
CA THR A 13 16.01 13.24 10.26
C THR A 13 16.52 14.12 11.40
N LEU A 14 15.79 15.20 11.77
CA LEU A 14 16.18 16.00 12.92
C LEU A 14 15.93 15.22 14.22
N ALA A 15 14.77 14.61 14.38
CA ALA A 15 14.43 13.85 15.58
C ALA A 15 15.35 12.64 15.80
N SER A 16 15.78 11.95 14.74
CA SER A 16 16.71 10.82 14.86
C SER A 16 18.08 11.26 15.38
N ARG A 17 18.60 12.41 14.93
CA ARG A 17 19.87 12.97 15.41
C ARG A 17 19.83 13.30 16.90
N TRP A 18 18.72 13.86 17.38
CA TRP A 18 18.53 14.12 18.81
C TRP A 18 18.54 12.82 19.63
N ILE A 19 17.94 11.75 19.10
CA ILE A 19 17.98 10.41 19.73
C ILE A 19 19.41 9.85 19.68
N ALA A 20 20.09 9.92 18.54
CA ALA A 20 21.44 9.39 18.35
C ALA A 20 22.47 10.06 19.26
N ALA A 21 22.34 11.37 19.51
CA ALA A 21 23.19 12.10 20.44
C ALA A 21 23.14 11.53 21.87
N TYR A 22 22.01 10.96 22.29
CA TYR A 22 21.88 10.28 23.58
C TYR A 22 22.58 8.91 23.61
N PHE A 23 22.77 8.29 22.44
CA PHE A 23 23.39 6.96 22.26
C PHE A 23 24.79 7.04 21.62
N GLN A 24 25.55 8.09 21.91
CA GLN A 24 26.94 8.27 21.45
C GLN A 24 27.11 8.27 19.91
N ASP A 25 26.10 8.77 19.18
CA ASP A 25 26.14 8.97 17.73
C ASP A 25 26.50 7.72 16.91
N GLN A 26 26.11 6.53 17.39
CA GLN A 26 26.32 5.29 16.64
C GLN A 26 25.52 5.32 15.32
N PRO A 27 26.18 5.20 14.14
CA PRO A 27 25.50 5.40 12.85
C PRO A 27 24.35 4.44 12.58
N VAL A 28 24.46 3.20 13.06
CA VAL A 28 23.41 2.18 12.89
C VAL A 28 22.19 2.50 13.75
N ILE A 29 22.41 3.03 14.97
CA ILE A 29 21.32 3.45 15.86
C ILE A 29 20.58 4.63 15.25
N ASP A 30 21.28 5.63 14.71
CA ASP A 30 20.66 6.76 14.00
C ASP A 30 19.82 6.28 12.81
N ALA A 31 20.36 5.37 11.97
CA ALA A 31 19.64 4.85 10.82
C ALA A 31 18.38 4.04 11.19
N ILE A 32 18.45 3.22 12.24
CA ILE A 32 17.29 2.48 12.75
C ILE A 32 16.27 3.45 13.36
N ALA A 33 16.71 4.41 14.18
CA ALA A 33 15.84 5.40 14.82
C ALA A 33 15.12 6.27 13.77
N GLU A 34 15.84 6.74 12.76
CA GLU A 34 15.26 7.49 11.63
C GLU A 34 14.21 6.64 10.90
N GLY A 35 14.54 5.37 10.63
CA GLY A 35 13.63 4.41 10.01
C GLY A 35 12.33 4.23 10.80
N LEU A 36 12.44 3.97 12.10
CA LEU A 36 11.31 3.78 13.01
C LEU A 36 10.48 5.07 13.16
N LEU A 37 11.11 6.24 13.23
CA LEU A 37 10.43 7.52 13.26
C LEU A 37 9.63 7.75 11.97
N ARG A 38 10.23 7.51 10.79
CA ARG A 38 9.53 7.59 9.50
C ARG A 38 8.34 6.64 9.47
N PHE A 39 8.51 5.41 9.97
CA PHE A 39 7.43 4.45 10.07
C PHE A 39 6.29 4.94 10.96
N GLY A 40 6.60 5.44 12.17
CA GLY A 40 5.61 5.97 13.10
C GLY A 40 4.86 7.18 12.53
N ILE A 41 5.59 8.12 11.92
CA ILE A 41 5.00 9.29 11.25
C ILE A 41 4.07 8.85 10.11
N PHE A 42 4.47 7.85 9.33
CA PHE A 42 3.64 7.30 8.26
C PHE A 42 2.32 6.72 8.79
N LEU A 43 2.36 5.93 9.86
CA LEU A 43 1.14 5.39 10.48
C LEU A 43 0.27 6.50 11.06
N LEU A 44 0.85 7.46 11.78
CA LEU A 44 0.13 8.61 12.34
C LEU A 44 -0.50 9.47 11.25
N TYR A 45 0.20 9.68 10.15
CA TYR A 45 -0.32 10.40 9.00
C TYR A 45 -1.53 9.68 8.40
N LEU A 46 -1.42 8.38 8.10
CA LEU A 46 -2.53 7.58 7.59
C LEU A 46 -3.73 7.61 8.54
N TRP A 47 -3.47 7.48 9.83
CA TRP A 47 -4.50 7.58 10.85
C TRP A 47 -5.20 8.96 10.83
N GLY A 48 -4.43 10.05 10.79
CA GLY A 48 -4.95 11.42 10.78
C GLY A 48 -5.78 11.74 9.53
N ILE A 49 -5.28 11.39 8.34
CA ILE A 49 -6.04 11.63 7.10
C ILE A 49 -7.29 10.76 7.00
N SER A 50 -7.34 9.63 7.72
CA SER A 50 -8.51 8.74 7.72
C SER A 50 -9.78 9.37 8.28
N PHE A 51 -9.69 10.54 8.92
CA PHE A 51 -10.85 11.30 9.40
C PHE A 51 -11.40 12.30 8.36
N ILE A 52 -10.65 12.59 7.29
CA ILE A 52 -11.06 13.53 6.25
C ILE A 52 -12.16 12.86 5.38
N PRO A 53 -13.34 13.49 5.17
CA PRO A 53 -14.47 12.87 4.47
C PRO A 53 -14.12 12.30 3.09
N ASP A 54 -13.36 13.04 2.28
CA ASP A 54 -12.97 12.59 0.94
C ASP A 54 -12.06 11.36 1.00
N ILE A 55 -11.12 11.33 1.95
CA ILE A 55 -10.23 10.19 2.15
C ILE A 55 -11.00 8.97 2.68
N ARG A 56 -11.98 9.19 3.56
CA ARG A 56 -12.89 8.12 4.01
C ARG A 56 -13.64 7.49 2.85
N ARG A 57 -14.07 8.32 1.88
CA ARG A 57 -14.73 7.85 0.65
C ARG A 57 -13.77 7.02 -0.20
N VAL A 58 -12.53 7.46 -0.38
CA VAL A 58 -11.48 6.67 -1.08
C VAL A 58 -11.24 5.33 -0.39
N PHE A 59 -11.16 5.30 0.94
CA PHE A 59 -11.02 4.05 1.70
C PHE A 59 -12.26 3.16 1.60
N GLY A 60 -13.44 3.74 1.35
CA GLY A 60 -14.67 3.01 0.99
C GLY A 60 -14.51 2.28 -0.35
N TYR A 61 -14.08 2.97 -1.41
CA TYR A 61 -13.82 2.34 -2.71
C TYR A 61 -12.76 1.22 -2.62
N HIS A 62 -11.71 1.43 -1.84
CA HIS A 62 -10.72 0.38 -1.58
C HIS A 62 -11.33 -0.83 -0.85
N GLY A 63 -12.22 -0.58 0.11
CA GLY A 63 -13.01 -1.65 0.75
C GLY A 63 -13.92 -2.39 -0.24
N ALA A 64 -14.53 -1.68 -1.20
CA ALA A 64 -15.36 -2.27 -2.24
C ALA A 64 -14.57 -3.19 -3.17
N GLU A 65 -13.37 -2.78 -3.59
CA GLU A 65 -12.46 -3.61 -4.38
C GLU A 65 -12.15 -4.92 -3.63
N HIS A 66 -11.71 -4.84 -2.38
CA HIS A 66 -11.40 -6.02 -1.58
C HIS A 66 -12.58 -6.96 -1.40
N LYS A 67 -13.77 -6.42 -1.10
CA LYS A 67 -14.98 -7.23 -0.97
C LYS A 67 -15.33 -7.94 -2.29
N THR A 68 -15.20 -7.23 -3.41
CA THR A 68 -15.53 -7.76 -4.74
C THR A 68 -14.59 -8.90 -5.12
N ILE A 69 -13.28 -8.72 -4.90
CA ILE A 69 -12.28 -9.77 -5.13
C ILE A 69 -12.50 -10.96 -4.19
N ASN A 70 -12.74 -10.72 -2.90
CA ASN A 70 -13.07 -11.80 -1.94
C ASN A 70 -14.29 -12.61 -2.37
N ALA A 71 -15.35 -11.94 -2.85
CA ALA A 71 -16.55 -12.61 -3.35
C ALA A 71 -16.28 -13.45 -4.59
N TYR A 72 -15.51 -12.91 -5.54
CA TYR A 72 -15.08 -13.63 -6.74
C TYR A 72 -14.27 -14.88 -6.37
N GLU A 73 -13.29 -14.75 -5.49
CA GLU A 73 -12.41 -15.85 -5.08
C GLU A 73 -13.14 -16.91 -4.24
N ALA A 74 -14.21 -16.54 -3.54
CA ALA A 74 -15.12 -17.46 -2.87
C ALA A 74 -16.07 -18.18 -3.85
N GLY A 75 -16.12 -17.78 -5.12
CA GLY A 75 -17.02 -18.32 -6.13
C GLY A 75 -18.46 -17.82 -6.02
N ASP A 76 -18.70 -16.75 -5.25
CA ASP A 76 -20.03 -16.16 -5.12
C ASP A 76 -20.41 -15.35 -6.37
N ALA A 77 -21.70 -15.32 -6.71
CA ALA A 77 -22.20 -14.45 -7.76
C ALA A 77 -21.95 -12.98 -7.41
N LEU A 78 -21.34 -12.23 -8.35
CA LEU A 78 -20.99 -10.81 -8.24
C LEU A 78 -22.22 -9.90 -8.24
N THR A 79 -22.98 -9.97 -7.16
CA THR A 79 -24.11 -9.09 -6.86
C THR A 79 -23.76 -8.26 -5.63
N VAL A 80 -24.29 -7.03 -5.56
CA VAL A 80 -24.06 -6.13 -4.41
C VAL A 80 -24.37 -6.84 -3.08
N ALA A 81 -25.49 -7.56 -3.01
CA ALA A 81 -25.93 -8.26 -1.80
C ALA A 81 -24.95 -9.36 -1.34
N ASN A 82 -24.30 -10.07 -2.28
CA ASN A 82 -23.29 -11.07 -1.93
C ASN A 82 -21.96 -10.41 -1.57
N VAL A 83 -21.49 -9.48 -2.39
CA VAL A 83 -20.22 -8.77 -2.16
C VAL A 83 -20.21 -8.08 -0.80
N GLN A 84 -21.34 -7.49 -0.37
CA GLN A 84 -21.42 -6.81 0.93
C GLN A 84 -21.13 -7.72 2.14
N LYS A 85 -21.30 -9.04 2.02
CA LYS A 85 -21.04 -10.01 3.09
C LYS A 85 -19.55 -10.30 3.31
N HIS A 86 -18.70 -9.96 2.33
CA HIS A 86 -17.28 -10.27 2.35
C HIS A 86 -16.46 -9.25 3.16
N SER A 87 -15.22 -9.64 3.48
CA SER A 87 -14.30 -8.82 4.26
C SER A 87 -13.79 -7.61 3.46
N VAL A 88 -13.56 -6.49 4.16
CA VAL A 88 -12.84 -5.32 3.61
C VAL A 88 -11.32 -5.50 3.63
N GLN A 89 -10.84 -6.66 4.08
CA GLN A 89 -9.42 -7.01 4.15
C GLN A 89 -9.12 -8.13 3.16
N HIS A 90 -7.93 -8.06 2.54
CA HIS A 90 -7.48 -9.05 1.56
C HIS A 90 -5.98 -9.32 1.71
N THR A 91 -5.57 -10.59 1.65
CA THR A 91 -4.18 -10.98 1.91
C THR A 91 -3.21 -10.55 0.80
N ARG A 92 -3.71 -10.27 -0.41
CA ARG A 92 -2.90 -9.85 -1.57
C ARG A 92 -2.91 -8.34 -1.87
N CYS A 93 -3.36 -7.50 -0.94
CA CYS A 93 -3.44 -6.05 -1.18
C CYS A 93 -2.06 -5.39 -1.28
N GLY A 94 -1.87 -4.52 -2.27
CA GLY A 94 -0.66 -3.69 -2.44
C GLY A 94 -0.40 -2.70 -1.31
N THR A 95 -1.37 -2.42 -0.43
CA THR A 95 -1.12 -1.62 0.78
C THR A 95 -0.12 -2.32 1.71
N SER A 96 -0.16 -3.66 1.77
CA SER A 96 0.84 -4.46 2.50
C SER A 96 2.22 -4.37 1.84
N PHE A 97 2.29 -4.16 0.52
CA PHE A 97 3.56 -4.00 -0.20
C PHE A 97 4.33 -2.76 0.27
N LEU A 98 3.65 -1.61 0.40
CA LEU A 98 4.28 -0.39 0.90
C LEU A 98 4.82 -0.57 2.33
N LEU A 99 4.09 -1.29 3.18
CA LEU A 99 4.55 -1.63 4.53
C LEU A 99 5.84 -2.46 4.49
N TYR A 100 5.87 -3.53 3.70
CA TYR A 100 7.05 -4.38 3.61
C TYR A 100 8.23 -3.64 2.99
N VAL A 101 8.02 -2.84 1.95
CA VAL A 101 9.08 -1.98 1.37
C VAL A 101 9.67 -1.05 2.42
N LEU A 102 8.84 -0.43 3.27
CA LEU A 102 9.31 0.46 4.31
C LEU A 102 10.13 -0.29 5.36
N VAL A 103 9.61 -1.40 5.90
CA VAL A 103 10.30 -2.21 6.92
C VAL A 103 11.61 -2.79 6.38
N LEU A 104 11.59 -3.36 5.17
CA LEU A 104 12.78 -3.90 4.51
C LEU A 104 13.80 -2.81 4.21
N SER A 105 13.37 -1.60 3.86
CA SER A 105 14.28 -0.47 3.68
C SER A 105 15.03 -0.14 4.97
N ILE A 106 14.36 -0.16 6.12
CA ILE A 106 15.04 0.06 7.41
C ILE A 106 16.10 -1.02 7.62
N ILE A 107 15.75 -2.30 7.43
CA ILE A 107 16.65 -3.44 7.67
C ILE A 107 17.86 -3.42 6.72
N LEU A 108 17.62 -3.20 5.41
CA LEU A 108 18.65 -3.28 4.38
C LEU A 108 19.56 -2.05 4.34
N PHE A 109 19.03 -0.86 4.65
CA PHE A 109 19.82 0.37 4.64
C PHE A 109 20.45 0.72 5.99
N ALA A 110 19.99 0.18 7.12
CA ALA A 110 20.60 0.38 8.43
C ALA A 110 22.11 0.09 8.49
N PRO A 111 22.65 -0.98 7.88
CA PRO A 111 24.09 -1.20 7.85
C PRO A 111 24.82 -0.34 6.79
N LEU A 112 24.10 0.19 5.79
CA LEU A 112 24.66 0.94 4.66
C LEU A 112 24.71 2.45 4.95
N THR A 113 25.29 2.82 6.09
CA THR A 113 25.39 4.22 6.51
C THR A 113 26.57 4.95 5.87
N PHE A 114 27.62 4.26 5.42
CA PHE A 114 28.83 4.88 4.86
C PHE A 114 29.44 5.97 5.77
N ALA A 115 29.22 5.89 7.09
CA ALA A 115 29.60 6.94 8.03
C ALA A 115 31.12 7.09 8.20
N ALA A 116 31.89 6.05 7.86
CA ALA A 116 33.36 6.07 7.90
C ALA A 116 34.01 6.55 6.58
N VAL A 117 33.23 6.94 5.58
CA VAL A 117 33.75 7.38 4.27
C VAL A 117 33.99 8.88 4.28
N GLU A 118 35.24 9.28 4.11
CA GLU A 118 35.64 10.66 3.85
C GLU A 118 36.05 10.84 2.39
N PRO A 119 35.73 11.98 1.75
CA PRO A 119 34.98 13.14 2.28
C PRO A 119 33.45 12.94 2.32
N LEU A 120 32.75 13.70 3.18
CA LEU A 120 31.29 13.63 3.36
C LEU A 120 30.48 13.61 2.03
N TRP A 121 30.88 14.37 1.01
CA TRP A 121 30.17 14.39 -0.28
C TRP A 121 30.20 13.02 -0.98
N LEU A 122 31.30 12.26 -0.85
CA LEU A 122 31.42 10.92 -1.39
C LEU A 122 30.50 9.94 -0.63
N ALA A 123 30.44 10.04 0.70
CA ALA A 123 29.50 9.26 1.51
C ALA A 123 28.04 9.51 1.11
N LEU A 124 27.65 10.76 0.85
CA LEU A 124 26.31 11.11 0.40
C LEU A 124 25.97 10.53 -0.98
N ILE A 125 26.93 10.56 -1.92
CA ILE A 125 26.76 9.94 -3.24
C ILE A 125 26.60 8.42 -3.11
N LEU A 126 27.44 7.75 -2.31
CA LEU A 126 27.33 6.31 -2.09
C LEU A 126 26.00 5.93 -1.44
N ARG A 127 25.50 6.71 -0.46
CA ARG A 127 24.16 6.54 0.12
C ARG A 127 23.06 6.67 -0.94
N LEU A 128 23.14 7.66 -1.82
CA LEU A 128 22.15 7.85 -2.88
C LEU A 128 22.16 6.70 -3.89
N ILE A 129 23.35 6.33 -4.38
CA ILE A 129 23.52 5.26 -5.36
C ILE A 129 23.05 3.93 -4.78
N SER A 130 23.48 3.57 -3.57
CA SER A 130 23.07 2.32 -2.92
C SER A 130 21.56 2.24 -2.74
N ARG A 131 20.91 3.34 -2.33
CA ARG A 131 19.43 3.39 -2.22
C ARG A 131 18.77 3.19 -3.56
N LEU A 132 19.20 3.92 -4.59
CA LEU A 132 18.61 3.82 -5.92
C LEU A 132 18.78 2.42 -6.51
N LEU A 133 19.97 1.81 -6.33
CA LEU A 133 20.30 0.49 -6.87
C LEU A 133 19.59 -0.65 -6.13
N LEU A 134 19.32 -0.47 -4.82
CA LEU A 134 18.62 -1.47 -4.01
C LEU A 134 17.08 -1.35 -4.06
N VAL A 135 16.50 -0.32 -4.67
CA VAL A 135 15.03 -0.21 -4.84
C VAL A 135 14.42 -1.47 -5.49
N PRO A 136 14.95 -2.00 -6.61
CA PRO A 136 14.42 -3.23 -7.22
C PRO A 136 14.57 -4.45 -6.30
N VAL A 137 15.65 -4.52 -5.52
CA VAL A 137 15.91 -5.62 -4.57
C VAL A 137 14.88 -5.59 -3.44
N VAL A 138 14.66 -4.42 -2.84
CA VAL A 138 13.65 -4.23 -1.78
C VAL A 138 12.25 -4.60 -2.31
N ALA A 139 11.89 -4.10 -3.50
CA ALA A 139 10.61 -4.39 -4.14
C ALA A 139 10.44 -5.89 -4.46
N GLY A 140 11.48 -6.55 -4.98
CA GLY A 140 11.48 -7.98 -5.27
C GLY A 140 11.27 -8.82 -4.01
N ILE A 141 11.99 -8.52 -2.93
CA ILE A 141 11.82 -9.21 -1.65
C ILE A 141 10.42 -8.98 -1.09
N ALA A 142 9.91 -7.73 -1.12
CA ALA A 142 8.55 -7.42 -0.65
C ALA A 142 7.47 -8.19 -1.44
N TYR A 143 7.63 -8.27 -2.77
CA TYR A 143 6.72 -9.03 -3.64
C TYR A 143 6.74 -10.52 -3.30
N GLU A 144 7.93 -11.11 -3.16
CA GLU A 144 8.07 -12.53 -2.82
C GLU A 144 7.48 -12.85 -1.45
N ILE A 145 7.67 -11.98 -0.45
CA ILE A 145 7.04 -12.14 0.87
C ILE A 145 5.52 -12.15 0.74
N ILE A 146 4.92 -11.22 -0.02
CA ILE A 146 3.46 -11.18 -0.23
C ILE A 146 2.98 -12.44 -0.94
N ARG A 147 3.62 -12.79 -2.06
CA ARG A 147 3.23 -13.94 -2.87
C ARG A 147 3.32 -15.23 -2.07
N PHE A 148 4.42 -15.43 -1.35
CA PHE A 148 4.66 -16.63 -0.56
C PHE A 148 3.72 -16.71 0.65
N SER A 149 3.53 -15.61 1.37
CA SER A 149 2.66 -15.59 2.54
C SER A 149 1.19 -15.78 2.17
N ALA A 150 0.72 -15.16 1.09
CA ALA A 150 -0.64 -15.37 0.58
C ALA A 150 -0.88 -16.83 0.12
N ALA A 151 0.12 -17.49 -0.45
CA ALA A 151 0.02 -18.90 -0.84
C ALA A 151 0.01 -19.87 0.35
N HIS A 152 0.44 -19.44 1.54
CA HIS A 152 0.59 -20.27 2.73
C HIS A 152 -0.14 -19.68 3.95
N ASP A 153 -1.24 -18.97 3.72
CA ASP A 153 -2.02 -18.25 4.73
C ASP A 153 -2.58 -19.14 5.86
N LYS A 154 -2.67 -20.45 5.65
CA LYS A 154 -3.04 -21.45 6.67
C LYS A 154 -1.96 -21.67 7.74
N ASN A 155 -0.69 -21.36 7.44
CA ASN A 155 0.42 -21.56 8.38
C ASN A 155 0.45 -20.45 9.44
N PRO A 156 0.48 -20.74 10.75
CA PRO A 156 0.50 -19.73 11.81
C PRO A 156 1.65 -18.73 11.69
N LEU A 157 2.83 -19.15 11.20
CA LEU A 157 3.96 -18.25 10.99
C LEU A 157 3.68 -17.25 9.87
N MET A 158 3.04 -17.70 8.79
CA MET A 158 2.66 -16.82 7.68
C MET A 158 1.56 -15.86 8.10
N ARG A 159 0.62 -16.30 8.94
CA ARG A 159 -0.39 -15.42 9.53
C ARG A 159 0.23 -14.29 10.36
N LEU A 160 1.30 -14.57 11.10
CA LEU A 160 2.04 -13.55 11.84
C LEU A 160 2.68 -12.52 10.88
N LEU A 161 3.25 -12.96 9.76
CA LEU A 161 3.82 -12.08 8.74
C LEU A 161 2.79 -11.22 8.01
N ILE A 162 1.59 -11.77 7.77
CA ILE A 162 0.47 -11.09 7.09
C ILE A 162 -0.25 -10.10 8.03
N ALA A 163 -0.34 -10.42 9.32
CA ALA A 163 -1.07 -9.65 10.34
C ALA A 163 -0.79 -8.13 10.32
N PRO A 164 0.46 -7.64 10.26
CA PRO A 164 0.72 -6.21 10.25
C PRO A 164 0.20 -5.53 8.97
N GLY A 165 0.22 -6.22 7.83
CA GLY A 165 -0.38 -5.73 6.58
C GLY A 165 -1.91 -5.63 6.69
N LEU A 166 -2.56 -6.64 7.27
CA LEU A 166 -4.00 -6.60 7.53
C LEU A 166 -4.37 -5.49 8.51
N LEU A 167 -3.54 -5.24 9.52
CA LEU A 167 -3.74 -4.14 10.47
C LEU A 167 -3.68 -2.79 9.76
N LEU A 168 -2.71 -2.60 8.87
CA LEU A 168 -2.61 -1.40 8.05
C LEU A 168 -3.85 -1.21 7.17
N GLN A 169 -4.35 -2.29 6.58
CA GLN A 169 -5.61 -2.24 5.80
C GLN A 169 -6.79 -1.76 6.64
N LYS A 170 -6.89 -2.11 7.94
CA LYS A 170 -7.96 -1.58 8.80
C LYS A 170 -7.94 -0.04 8.90
N MET A 171 -6.78 0.58 8.68
CA MET A 171 -6.66 2.03 8.67
C MET A 171 -7.04 2.63 7.31
N THR A 172 -6.84 1.90 6.22
CA THR A 172 -6.98 2.36 4.83
C THR A 172 -8.18 1.77 4.08
N THR A 173 -9.05 1.02 4.76
CA THR A 173 -10.31 0.51 4.21
C THR A 173 -11.49 0.91 5.08
N ARG A 174 -12.65 1.11 4.46
CA ARG A 174 -13.92 1.40 5.14
C ARG A 174 -15.02 0.54 4.53
N GLN A 175 -16.14 0.41 5.25
CA GLN A 175 -17.32 -0.25 4.71
C GLN A 175 -17.85 0.59 3.52
N PRO A 176 -17.96 -0.01 2.33
CA PRO A 176 -18.48 0.69 1.15
C PRO A 176 -20.00 0.75 1.15
N ASP A 177 -20.54 1.77 0.51
CA ASP A 177 -21.95 1.77 0.10
C ASP A 177 -22.16 0.90 -1.16
N ASP A 178 -23.42 0.65 -1.49
CA ASP A 178 -23.81 -0.22 -2.59
C ASP A 178 -23.36 0.31 -3.97
N GLY A 179 -23.29 1.64 -4.14
CA GLY A 179 -22.81 2.25 -5.37
C GLY A 179 -21.31 2.07 -5.58
N MET A 180 -20.52 2.13 -4.50
CA MET A 180 -19.09 1.80 -4.54
C MET A 180 -18.87 0.32 -4.90
N VAL A 181 -19.70 -0.57 -4.37
CA VAL A 181 -19.66 -2.00 -4.69
C VAL A 181 -20.03 -2.26 -6.15
N GLU A 182 -21.09 -1.61 -6.66
CA GLU A 182 -21.45 -1.72 -8.07
C GLU A 182 -20.31 -1.24 -8.97
N CYS A 183 -19.68 -0.10 -8.64
CA CYS A 183 -18.51 0.40 -9.36
C CYS A 183 -17.36 -0.62 -9.37
N ALA A 184 -17.08 -1.27 -8.24
CA ALA A 184 -16.02 -2.27 -8.13
C ALA A 184 -16.32 -3.54 -8.95
N ILE A 185 -17.58 -4.02 -8.94
CA ILE A 185 -18.02 -5.14 -9.78
C ILE A 185 -17.82 -4.82 -11.26
N ARG A 186 -18.30 -3.65 -11.71
CA ARG A 186 -18.18 -3.22 -13.11
C ARG A 186 -16.74 -2.99 -13.54
N ALA A 187 -15.86 -2.60 -12.61
CA ALA A 187 -14.43 -2.48 -12.88
C ALA A 187 -13.74 -3.86 -13.00
N LEU A 188 -14.25 -4.88 -12.32
CA LEU A 188 -13.70 -6.24 -12.34
C LEU A 188 -14.13 -7.04 -13.59
N GLU A 189 -15.36 -6.84 -14.08
CA GLU A 189 -15.92 -7.54 -15.24
C GLU A 189 -15.01 -7.56 -16.49
N PRO A 190 -14.42 -6.43 -16.95
CA PRO A 190 -13.49 -6.43 -18.09
C PRO A 190 -12.22 -7.24 -17.85
N VAL A 191 -11.72 -7.27 -16.62
CA VAL A 191 -10.54 -8.06 -16.24
C VAL A 191 -10.85 -9.54 -16.36
N LEU A 192 -11.98 -9.97 -15.80
CA LEU A 192 -12.45 -11.36 -15.91
C LEU A 192 -12.71 -11.78 -17.36
N ALA A 193 -13.14 -10.86 -18.20
CA ALA A 193 -13.34 -11.12 -19.61
C ALA A 193 -12.04 -11.25 -20.40
N ALA A 194 -11.06 -10.40 -20.10
CA ALA A 194 -9.71 -10.52 -20.65
C ALA A 194 -9.04 -11.85 -20.24
N ASP A 195 -9.30 -12.31 -19.01
CA ASP A 195 -8.85 -13.60 -18.50
C ASP A 195 -9.66 -14.80 -19.03
N GLY A 196 -10.68 -14.57 -19.86
CA GLY A 196 -11.50 -15.60 -20.48
C GLY A 196 -12.50 -16.28 -19.52
N VAL A 197 -12.70 -15.73 -18.33
CA VAL A 197 -13.59 -16.26 -17.28
C VAL A 197 -15.05 -15.91 -17.55
N VAL A 198 -15.32 -14.73 -18.13
CA VAL A 198 -16.67 -14.25 -18.44
C VAL A 198 -16.72 -13.73 -19.87
N ARG A 199 -17.80 -14.01 -20.61
CA ARG A 199 -18.08 -13.28 -21.87
C ARG A 199 -18.90 -12.06 -21.52
N LEU A 200 -18.35 -10.87 -21.71
CA LEU A 200 -19.16 -9.65 -21.64
C LEU A 200 -20.20 -9.71 -22.77
N ALA A 201 -21.45 -9.39 -22.44
CA ALA A 201 -22.38 -8.98 -23.48
C ALA A 201 -21.80 -7.71 -24.15
N GLU A 202 -21.81 -7.67 -25.48
CA GLU A 202 -21.35 -6.49 -26.22
C GLU A 202 -22.03 -5.24 -25.65
N PRO A 203 -21.29 -4.13 -25.44
CA PRO A 203 -21.90 -2.92 -24.94
C PRO A 203 -23.03 -2.51 -25.88
N GLN A 204 -24.25 -2.48 -25.35
CA GLN A 204 -25.40 -1.94 -26.07
C GLN A 204 -25.16 -0.44 -26.22
N VAL A 205 -24.58 -0.05 -27.35
CA VAL A 205 -24.50 1.34 -27.79
C VAL A 205 -25.94 1.80 -27.97
N GLN A 206 -26.51 2.45 -26.94
CA GLN A 206 -27.76 3.16 -27.09
C GLN A 206 -27.54 4.24 -28.14
N PRO A 207 -28.29 4.23 -29.27
CA PRO A 207 -28.22 5.31 -30.23
C PRO A 207 -28.61 6.60 -29.50
N THR A 208 -27.76 7.61 -29.53
CA THR A 208 -28.10 8.93 -29.02
C THR A 208 -29.30 9.47 -29.80
N ALA A 209 -30.49 9.41 -29.18
CA ALA A 209 -31.69 10.04 -29.68
C ALA A 209 -31.50 11.56 -29.64
N GLY A 210 -31.03 12.15 -30.73
CA GLY A 210 -30.72 13.59 -30.76
C GLY A 210 -30.28 14.16 -32.11
N ALA A 211 -30.64 13.54 -33.24
CA ALA A 211 -30.26 14.05 -34.57
C ALA A 211 -31.43 14.17 -35.57
N GLU A 212 -32.68 14.24 -35.11
CA GLU A 212 -33.84 14.48 -35.98
C GLU A 212 -34.72 15.60 -35.41
N SER A 213 -34.27 16.86 -35.53
CA SER A 213 -35.16 18.03 -35.36
C SER A 213 -34.58 19.32 -35.99
N LEU A 214 -33.79 19.22 -37.07
CA LEU A 214 -33.40 20.39 -37.86
C LEU A 214 -33.30 20.01 -39.35
N ALA A 215 -34.45 19.92 -40.02
CA ALA A 215 -34.60 20.07 -41.46
C ALA A 215 -36.04 20.52 -41.76
#